data_AF-A0A2D3NXW9-F1
#
_entry.id   AF-A0A2D3NXW9-F1
#
_cell.length_a   1.000
_cell.length_b   1.000
_cell.length_c   1.000
_cell.angle_alpha   90.00
_cell.angle_beta   90.00
_cell.angle_gamma   90.00
#
_symmetry.space_group_name_H-M   'P 1'
#
loop_
_entity.id
_entity.type
_entity.pdbx_description
1 polymer ?
#
loop_
_entity_poly.entity_id
_entity_poly.type
_entity_poly.pdbx_seq_one_letter_code
_entity_poly.pdbx_strand_id
1 'polypeptide(L)'
;MKKLFKILFYLLIIVVILAISIYLFMKTPAFGALPSGKSLEKVKNSKNYIDGEFRNKEKTELLTDTKKTPIKRLLEFAFEKDPEGTVPKIALPSVKTDLKTLDPNEDLIVWFGHSSLFIQIAGKKILVDPVFSKYASPVPFSNKAFEGTNIYTVDDLPEIDVLLITHDHYDHLDYPTVKKLKDKVAKVIVPLGVDAHLLRWGFDEEKITTVDWDDEVTIDENLKIYALETRHFSGREFSNRNQSLWVSYLIEEKYNAGLYRLFLSGDGGYSSRFKGFKEKFKNIDLAVMEAGQYNEEWSLIHSLPEDIIKEVQDMEVTKLFPIHNSKFKLSKHLWYEPLEKLDSFTANTNIQLLTPMIGEKLFLHKENSFKKWWENLEK
;
A
#
# COMPACT_ATOMS: atom_id res chain seq x y z
N MET A 1 -49.68 11.33 20.88
CA MET A 1 -48.68 12.43 20.94
C MET A 1 -47.58 12.22 21.99
N LYS A 2 -47.87 12.11 23.31
CA LYS A 2 -46.83 11.95 24.35
C LYS A 2 -45.92 10.70 24.22
N LYS A 3 -46.44 9.56 23.75
CA LYS A 3 -45.65 8.34 23.51
C LYS A 3 -44.68 8.49 22.33
N LEU A 4 -45.14 9.05 21.20
CA LEU A 4 -44.31 9.31 20.02
C LEU A 4 -43.19 10.31 20.35
N PHE A 5 -43.50 11.37 21.10
CA PHE A 5 -42.50 12.33 21.57
C PHE A 5 -41.42 11.67 22.44
N LYS A 6 -41.81 10.79 23.38
CA LYS A 6 -40.83 10.02 24.17
C LYS A 6 -39.95 9.12 23.31
N ILE A 7 -40.52 8.42 22.32
CA ILE A 7 -39.76 7.56 21.40
C ILE A 7 -38.76 8.39 20.60
N LEU A 8 -39.20 9.50 19.99
CA LEU A 8 -38.32 10.40 19.25
C LEU A 8 -37.22 11.00 20.13
N PHE A 9 -37.54 11.34 21.39
CA PHE A 9 -36.56 11.82 22.35
C PHE A 9 -35.50 10.78 22.69
N TYR A 10 -35.88 9.52 22.93
CA TYR A 10 -34.91 8.44 23.17
C TYR A 10 -34.08 8.11 21.92
N LEU A 11 -34.70 8.11 20.73
CA LEU A 11 -33.96 7.97 19.47
C LEU A 11 -32.93 9.07 19.29
N LEU A 12 -33.30 10.33 19.58
CA LEU A 12 -32.36 11.45 19.53
C LEU A 12 -31.21 11.27 20.52
N ILE A 13 -31.49 10.84 21.76
CA ILE A 13 -30.44 10.53 22.74
C ILE A 13 -29.49 9.46 22.22
N ILE A 14 -30.01 8.37 21.64
CA ILE A 14 -29.19 7.30 21.08
C ILE A 14 -28.30 7.83 19.95
N VAL A 15 -28.86 8.64 19.04
CA VAL A 15 -28.10 9.25 17.94
C VAL A 15 -27.00 10.18 18.47
N VAL A 16 -27.28 10.98 19.50
CA VAL A 16 -26.29 11.88 20.11
C VAL A 16 -25.17 11.07 20.79
N ILE A 17 -25.52 10.03 21.56
CA ILE A 17 -24.54 9.15 22.21
C ILE A 17 -23.67 8.47 21.14
N LEU A 18 -24.27 7.97 20.07
CA LEU A 18 -23.55 7.36 18.96
C LEU A 18 -22.60 8.35 18.28
N ALA A 19 -23.06 9.58 18.00
CA ALA A 19 -22.25 10.62 17.39
C ALA A 19 -21.05 11.00 18.27
N ILE A 20 -21.26 11.17 19.58
CA ILE A 20 -20.17 11.43 20.55
C ILE A 20 -19.21 10.24 20.60
N SER A 21 -19.72 9.00 20.61
CA SER A 21 -18.88 7.80 20.66
C SER A 21 -18.00 7.66 19.41
N ILE A 22 -18.57 7.91 18.22
CA ILE A 22 -17.83 7.94 16.95
C ILE A 22 -16.78 9.06 17.00
N TYR A 23 -17.15 10.26 17.44
CA TYR A 23 -16.22 11.38 17.56
C TYR A 23 -15.03 11.05 18.47
N LEU A 24 -15.27 10.49 19.66
CA LEU A 24 -14.21 10.09 20.59
C LEU A 24 -13.35 8.95 20.02
N PHE A 25 -13.97 7.99 19.32
CA PHE A 25 -13.25 6.91 18.65
C PHE A 25 -12.33 7.44 17.55
N MET A 26 -12.78 8.42 16.75
CA MET A 26 -11.94 9.10 15.75
C MET A 26 -10.79 9.91 16.36
N LYS A 27 -10.86 10.25 17.65
CA LYS A 27 -9.74 10.88 18.37
C LYS A 27 -8.67 9.89 18.84
N THR A 28 -8.88 8.58 18.67
CA THR A 28 -7.83 7.60 18.98
C THR A 28 -6.60 7.79 18.08
N PRO A 29 -5.39 7.39 18.53
CA PRO A 29 -4.17 7.61 17.76
C PRO A 29 -4.16 6.95 16.37
N ALA A 30 -4.94 5.88 16.14
CA ALA A 30 -4.97 5.15 14.88
C ALA A 30 -5.40 6.01 13.68
N PHE A 31 -6.24 7.04 13.91
CA PHE A 31 -6.66 7.98 12.87
C PHE A 31 -5.57 8.99 12.48
N GLY A 32 -4.47 9.08 13.24
CA GLY A 32 -3.34 9.96 12.95
C GLY A 32 -3.71 11.46 13.03
N ALA A 33 -2.98 12.37 12.39
CA ALA A 33 -3.30 13.81 12.39
C ALA A 33 -3.39 14.39 10.98
N LEU A 34 -4.13 15.49 10.85
CA LEU A 34 -4.03 16.34 9.67
C LEU A 34 -2.75 17.19 9.72
N PRO A 35 -2.18 17.58 8.56
CA PRO A 35 -1.05 18.51 8.49
C PRO A 35 -1.33 19.80 9.25
N SER A 36 -0.37 20.24 10.05
CA SER A 36 -0.42 21.51 10.78
C SER A 36 0.99 22.11 10.93
N GLY A 37 1.08 23.40 11.25
CA GLY A 37 2.37 24.10 11.37
C GLY A 37 3.25 23.90 10.14
N LYS A 38 4.52 23.53 10.36
CA LYS A 38 5.51 23.28 9.30
C LYS A 38 5.07 22.21 8.28
N SER A 39 4.40 21.14 8.73
CA SER A 39 3.89 20.10 7.81
C SER A 39 2.87 20.68 6.83
N LEU A 40 1.94 21.51 7.34
CA LEU A 40 0.96 22.20 6.49
C LEU A 40 1.60 23.24 5.55
N GLU A 41 2.65 23.93 5.99
CA GLU A 41 3.41 24.85 5.13
C GLU A 41 4.05 24.10 3.95
N LYS A 42 4.70 22.95 4.20
CA LYS A 42 5.25 22.09 3.15
C LYS A 42 4.15 21.62 2.17
N VAL A 43 3.00 21.16 2.71
CA VAL A 43 1.84 20.73 1.91
C VAL A 43 1.34 21.86 1.02
N LYS A 44 1.13 23.07 1.56
CA LYS A 44 0.65 24.24 0.80
C LYS A 44 1.64 24.75 -0.25
N ASN A 45 2.93 24.46 -0.09
CA ASN A 45 3.96 24.84 -1.07
C ASN A 45 4.04 23.85 -2.24
N SER A 46 3.36 22.71 -2.17
CA SER A 46 3.27 21.78 -3.30
C SER A 46 2.40 22.33 -4.41
N LYS A 47 2.88 22.23 -5.65
CA LYS A 47 2.08 22.53 -6.85
C LYS A 47 0.92 21.54 -7.06
N ASN A 48 0.99 20.37 -6.41
CA ASN A 48 -0.02 19.31 -6.52
C ASN A 48 -1.13 19.46 -5.47
N TYR A 49 -0.99 20.38 -4.50
CA TYR A 49 -2.00 20.73 -3.52
C TYR A 49 -2.83 21.94 -3.99
N ILE A 50 -4.02 21.67 -4.50
CA ILE A 50 -4.86 22.66 -5.20
C ILE A 50 -6.22 22.75 -4.50
N ASP A 51 -6.66 23.97 -4.20
CA ASP A 51 -7.94 24.26 -3.53
C ASP A 51 -8.17 23.50 -2.20
N GLY A 52 -7.09 23.21 -1.47
CA GLY A 52 -7.18 22.56 -0.15
C GLY A 52 -7.11 21.03 -0.17
N GLU A 53 -6.68 20.41 -1.29
CA GLU A 53 -6.45 18.97 -1.39
C GLU A 53 -5.37 18.63 -2.44
N PHE A 54 -4.72 17.48 -2.29
CA PHE A 54 -3.89 16.92 -3.36
C PHE A 54 -4.77 16.40 -4.52
N ARG A 55 -4.30 16.58 -5.76
CA ARG A 55 -5.02 16.14 -6.96
C ARG A 55 -4.14 15.31 -7.88
N ASN A 56 -4.70 14.22 -8.40
CA ASN A 56 -4.12 13.45 -9.51
C ASN A 56 -3.92 14.35 -10.75
N LYS A 57 -2.85 14.14 -11.52
CA LYS A 57 -2.66 14.88 -12.78
C LYS A 57 -3.70 14.49 -13.82
N GLU A 58 -4.08 13.22 -13.85
CA GLU A 58 -5.22 12.75 -14.63
C GLU A 58 -6.53 12.88 -13.84
N LYS A 59 -7.59 13.35 -14.49
CA LYS A 59 -8.93 13.41 -13.87
C LYS A 59 -9.31 12.03 -13.35
N THR A 60 -9.61 11.95 -12.06
CA THR A 60 -9.83 10.67 -11.38
C THR A 60 -11.15 10.72 -10.62
N GLU A 61 -12.09 9.89 -11.03
CA GLU A 61 -13.35 9.67 -10.34
C GLU A 61 -13.17 8.41 -9.47
N LEU A 62 -13.33 8.55 -8.14
CA LEU A 62 -13.13 7.43 -7.21
C LEU A 62 -14.15 6.30 -7.43
N LEU A 63 -15.32 6.65 -7.99
CA LEU A 63 -16.39 5.74 -8.29
C LEU A 63 -16.72 5.84 -9.78
N THR A 64 -16.21 4.88 -10.55
CA THR A 64 -16.30 4.86 -12.02
C THR A 64 -17.64 4.34 -12.53
N ASP A 65 -18.33 3.48 -11.76
CA ASP A 65 -19.68 3.04 -12.13
C ASP A 65 -20.75 4.08 -11.75
N THR A 66 -21.04 4.97 -12.69
CA THR A 66 -22.06 6.02 -12.50
C THR A 66 -23.50 5.49 -12.55
N LYS A 67 -23.74 4.20 -12.83
CA LYS A 67 -25.09 3.62 -12.95
C LYS A 67 -25.79 3.40 -11.60
N LYS A 68 -25.03 3.37 -10.49
CA LYS A 68 -25.57 3.08 -9.14
C LYS A 68 -25.75 4.35 -8.31
N THR A 69 -26.96 4.56 -7.77
CA THR A 69 -27.23 5.64 -6.81
C THR A 69 -26.55 5.37 -5.46
N PRO A 70 -26.27 6.40 -4.64
CA PRO A 70 -25.66 6.22 -3.31
C PRO A 70 -26.47 5.30 -2.39
N ILE A 71 -27.81 5.36 -2.46
CA ILE A 71 -28.70 4.48 -1.69
C ILE A 71 -28.54 3.03 -2.13
N LYS A 72 -28.49 2.78 -3.45
CA LYS A 72 -28.30 1.42 -3.98
C LYS A 72 -26.96 0.82 -3.51
N ARG A 73 -25.88 1.61 -3.54
CA ARG A 73 -24.57 1.20 -3.03
C ARG A 73 -24.59 0.87 -1.53
N LEU A 74 -25.27 1.70 -0.73
CA LEU A 74 -25.42 1.44 0.70
C LEU A 74 -26.19 0.13 0.96
N LEU A 75 -27.25 -0.12 0.20
CA LEU A 75 -28.02 -1.36 0.31
C LEU A 75 -27.19 -2.58 -0.12
N GLU A 76 -26.44 -2.48 -1.22
CA GLU A 76 -25.53 -3.54 -1.65
C GLU A 76 -24.46 -3.81 -0.60
N PHE A 77 -23.79 -2.78 -0.08
CA PHE A 77 -22.81 -2.93 1.00
C PHE A 77 -23.40 -3.58 2.26
N ALA A 78 -24.66 -3.28 2.60
CA ALA A 78 -25.31 -3.81 3.80
C ALA A 78 -25.87 -5.23 3.65
N PHE A 79 -26.29 -5.62 2.44
CA PHE A 79 -27.10 -6.84 2.22
C PHE A 79 -26.54 -7.80 1.17
N GLU A 80 -25.68 -7.34 0.26
CA GLU A 80 -25.06 -8.20 -0.72
C GLU A 80 -24.02 -9.08 -0.03
N LYS A 81 -24.10 -10.39 -0.30
CA LYS A 81 -23.10 -11.33 0.18
C LYS A 81 -21.93 -11.30 -0.78
N ASP A 82 -20.73 -11.21 -0.22
CA ASP A 82 -19.52 -11.39 -1.01
C ASP A 82 -19.48 -12.80 -1.64
N PRO A 83 -18.86 -12.94 -2.81
CA PRO A 83 -18.64 -14.24 -3.42
C PRO A 83 -17.91 -15.21 -2.47
N GLU A 84 -18.30 -16.48 -2.52
CA GLU A 84 -17.54 -17.56 -1.87
C GLU A 84 -16.14 -17.63 -2.51
N GLY A 85 -15.09 -17.76 -1.69
CA GLY A 85 -13.70 -17.75 -2.16
C GLY A 85 -13.02 -16.37 -2.13
N THR A 86 -13.67 -15.33 -1.58
CA THR A 86 -13.02 -14.03 -1.28
C THR A 86 -12.07 -14.09 -0.06
N VAL A 87 -12.20 -15.12 0.77
CA VAL A 87 -11.32 -15.44 1.91
C VAL A 87 -10.94 -16.92 1.80
N PRO A 88 -9.66 -17.29 1.96
CA PRO A 88 -9.24 -18.69 1.88
C PRO A 88 -9.83 -19.51 3.03
N LYS A 89 -10.22 -20.75 2.74
CA LYS A 89 -10.74 -21.72 3.74
C LYS A 89 -9.62 -22.32 4.60
N ILE A 90 -8.40 -22.32 4.09
CA ILE A 90 -7.20 -22.84 4.74
C ILE A 90 -6.19 -21.72 5.01
N ALA A 91 -5.25 -21.98 5.92
CA ALA A 91 -4.11 -21.09 6.09
C ALA A 91 -3.26 -21.07 4.82
N LEU A 92 -2.91 -19.87 4.34
CA LEU A 92 -2.04 -19.73 3.19
C LEU A 92 -0.59 -20.14 3.55
N PRO A 93 0.15 -20.77 2.64
CA PRO A 93 1.52 -21.19 2.89
C PRO A 93 2.44 -19.97 3.06
N SER A 94 3.35 -20.06 4.03
CA SER A 94 4.35 -19.02 4.29
C SER A 94 5.66 -19.62 4.81
N VAL A 95 6.75 -18.89 4.61
CA VAL A 95 8.10 -19.23 5.02
C VAL A 95 8.59 -18.19 6.02
N LYS A 96 9.03 -18.62 7.21
CA LYS A 96 9.59 -17.71 8.22
C LYS A 96 11.10 -17.59 8.02
N THR A 97 11.52 -16.67 7.15
CA THR A 97 12.93 -16.28 6.99
C THR A 97 13.39 -15.48 8.20
N ASP A 98 14.54 -15.84 8.79
CA ASP A 98 15.15 -15.04 9.85
C ASP A 98 15.84 -13.80 9.26
N LEU A 99 15.20 -12.65 9.43
CA LEU A 99 15.64 -11.37 8.87
C LEU A 99 16.89 -10.81 9.57
N LYS A 100 17.20 -11.28 10.78
CA LYS A 100 18.36 -10.80 11.56
C LYS A 100 19.66 -11.48 11.15
N THR A 101 19.57 -12.63 10.50
CA THR A 101 20.72 -13.45 10.10
C THR A 101 20.94 -13.45 8.58
N LEU A 102 20.31 -12.54 7.84
CA LEU A 102 20.55 -12.39 6.41
C LEU A 102 22.01 -12.01 6.16
N ASP A 103 22.61 -12.59 5.12
CA ASP A 103 23.95 -12.19 4.68
C ASP A 103 23.87 -10.75 4.16
N PRO A 104 24.62 -9.79 4.75
CA PRO A 104 24.57 -8.39 4.34
C PRO A 104 25.07 -8.14 2.91
N ASN A 105 25.71 -9.13 2.26
CA ASN A 105 26.17 -9.03 0.87
C ASN A 105 25.14 -9.55 -0.15
N GLU A 106 23.96 -9.99 0.29
CA GLU A 106 22.88 -10.40 -0.61
C GLU A 106 21.85 -9.29 -0.79
N ASP A 107 21.52 -8.98 -2.04
CA ASP A 107 20.41 -8.08 -2.34
C ASP A 107 19.14 -8.90 -2.64
N LEU A 108 18.10 -8.68 -1.84
CA LEU A 108 16.89 -9.49 -1.83
C LEU A 108 15.66 -8.76 -1.29
N ILE A 109 14.49 -9.33 -1.57
CA ILE A 109 13.20 -8.93 -1.03
C ILE A 109 12.62 -10.09 -0.22
N VAL A 110 12.03 -9.78 0.93
CA VAL A 110 11.14 -10.66 1.69
C VAL A 110 9.77 -10.00 1.77
N TRP A 111 8.75 -10.67 1.24
CA TRP A 111 7.39 -10.17 1.21
C TRP A 111 6.59 -10.60 2.43
N PHE A 112 5.86 -9.67 3.05
CA PHE A 112 5.04 -9.95 4.25
C PHE A 112 3.54 -10.04 3.95
N GLY A 113 3.18 -10.21 2.67
CA GLY A 113 1.80 -10.17 2.19
C GLY A 113 1.29 -8.73 2.01
N HIS A 114 0.23 -8.57 1.22
CA HIS A 114 -0.28 -7.25 0.81
C HIS A 114 0.84 -6.41 0.16
N SER A 115 1.06 -5.17 0.59
CA SER A 115 2.11 -4.29 0.07
C SER A 115 3.33 -4.17 0.99
N SER A 116 3.41 -4.99 2.05
CA SER A 116 4.49 -4.92 3.03
C SER A 116 5.75 -5.68 2.56
N LEU A 117 6.88 -4.99 2.46
CA LEU A 117 8.14 -5.54 1.96
C LEU A 117 9.31 -5.21 2.90
N PHE A 118 10.20 -6.17 3.09
CA PHE A 118 11.57 -5.91 3.53
C PHE A 118 12.50 -6.08 2.33
N ILE A 119 13.32 -5.07 2.06
CA ILE A 119 14.25 -5.04 0.94
C ILE A 119 15.65 -4.85 1.53
N GLN A 120 16.56 -5.76 1.22
CA GLN A 120 17.98 -5.57 1.43
C GLN A 120 18.60 -5.26 0.06
N ILE A 121 19.20 -4.08 -0.10
CA ILE A 121 19.77 -3.63 -1.39
C ILE A 121 20.92 -2.65 -1.11
N ALA A 122 22.04 -2.77 -1.82
CA ALA A 122 23.23 -1.95 -1.62
C ALA A 122 23.70 -1.91 -0.14
N GLY A 123 23.54 -3.02 0.58
CA GLY A 123 23.83 -3.12 2.02
C GLY A 123 22.89 -2.34 2.95
N LYS A 124 21.78 -1.77 2.44
CA LYS A 124 20.74 -1.09 3.21
C LYS A 124 19.54 -1.98 3.44
N LYS A 125 18.88 -1.81 4.58
CA LYS A 125 17.63 -2.47 4.97
C LYS A 125 16.48 -1.47 4.88
N ILE A 126 15.63 -1.65 3.88
CA ILE A 126 14.49 -0.79 3.58
C ILE A 126 13.21 -1.56 3.94
N LEU A 127 12.33 -0.92 4.70
CA LEU A 127 11.01 -1.44 5.02
C LEU A 127 9.96 -0.60 4.29
N VAL A 128 9.02 -1.24 3.60
CA VAL A 128 7.98 -0.58 2.81
C VAL A 128 6.61 -0.98 3.34
N ASP A 129 5.76 0.02 3.60
CA ASP A 129 4.35 -0.13 4.00
C ASP A 129 4.09 -1.27 5.01
N PRO A 130 4.80 -1.31 6.17
CA PRO A 130 4.75 -2.46 7.06
C PRO A 130 3.42 -2.51 7.83
N VAL A 131 2.64 -3.57 7.59
CA VAL A 131 1.40 -3.87 8.31
C VAL A 131 1.49 -5.24 8.95
N PHE A 132 1.75 -5.29 10.27
CA PHE A 132 1.76 -6.53 11.05
C PHE A 132 0.55 -6.66 11.99
N SER A 133 -0.36 -5.69 11.95
CA SER A 133 -1.64 -5.79 12.65
C SER A 133 -2.51 -6.88 12.04
N LYS A 134 -3.30 -7.52 12.91
CA LYS A 134 -4.30 -8.53 12.52
C LYS A 134 -5.42 -7.94 11.65
N TYR A 135 -5.66 -6.64 11.74
CA TYR A 135 -6.72 -5.92 11.05
C TYR A 135 -6.12 -4.71 10.35
N ALA A 136 -6.38 -4.57 9.05
CA ALA A 136 -6.02 -3.37 8.29
C ALA A 136 -7.13 -2.30 8.42
N SER A 137 -7.41 -1.88 9.66
CA SER A 137 -8.50 -0.98 10.00
C SER A 137 -8.37 -0.47 11.43
N PRO A 138 -8.83 0.74 11.75
CA PRO A 138 -8.92 1.21 13.14
C PRO A 138 -10.02 0.46 13.92
N VAL A 139 -10.96 -0.20 13.22
CA VAL A 139 -12.08 -0.93 13.81
C VAL A 139 -11.71 -2.43 13.92
N PRO A 140 -11.69 -3.00 15.14
CA PRO A 140 -11.46 -4.42 15.32
C PRO A 140 -12.44 -5.27 14.50
N PHE A 141 -12.00 -6.46 14.07
CA PHE A 141 -12.81 -7.44 13.31
C PHE A 141 -13.18 -7.04 11.87
N SER A 142 -12.70 -5.91 11.37
CA SER A 142 -12.77 -5.55 9.95
C SER A 142 -11.43 -5.78 9.27
N ASN A 143 -11.44 -6.12 7.97
CA ASN A 143 -10.23 -6.33 7.16
C ASN A 143 -9.19 -7.25 7.84
N LYS A 144 -9.64 -8.40 8.35
CA LYS A 144 -8.78 -9.35 9.06
C LYS A 144 -7.78 -9.98 8.08
N ALA A 145 -6.52 -10.08 8.49
CA ALA A 145 -5.50 -10.83 7.76
C ALA A 145 -5.91 -12.32 7.62
N PHE A 146 -5.68 -12.90 6.45
CA PHE A 146 -5.92 -14.31 6.20
C PHE A 146 -5.01 -15.17 7.09
N GLU A 147 -5.51 -16.34 7.49
CA GLU A 147 -4.72 -17.27 8.29
C GLU A 147 -3.44 -17.68 7.53
N GLY A 148 -2.32 -17.80 8.25
CA GLY A 148 -1.02 -18.14 7.66
C GLY A 148 -0.22 -16.95 7.07
N THR A 149 -0.81 -15.75 6.98
CA THR A 149 -0.17 -14.60 6.31
C THR A 149 0.51 -13.61 7.24
N ASN A 150 0.04 -13.51 8.50
CA ASN A 150 0.60 -12.57 9.48
C ASN A 150 1.62 -13.26 10.40
N ILE A 151 2.71 -13.74 9.81
CA ILE A 151 3.75 -14.52 10.51
C ILE A 151 4.92 -13.67 11.02
N TYR A 152 4.98 -12.36 10.73
CA TYR A 152 6.02 -11.44 11.18
C TYR A 152 5.48 -10.39 12.15
N THR A 153 6.36 -9.94 13.03
CA THR A 153 6.17 -8.85 13.98
C THR A 153 7.36 -7.90 13.92
N VAL A 154 7.23 -6.73 14.54
CA VAL A 154 8.36 -5.77 14.63
C VAL A 154 9.58 -6.35 15.36
N ASP A 155 9.38 -7.33 16.26
CA ASP A 155 10.49 -7.94 17.00
C ASP A 155 11.34 -8.87 16.12
N ASP A 156 10.80 -9.31 14.99
CA ASP A 156 11.54 -10.11 14.00
C ASP A 156 12.48 -9.26 13.14
N LEU A 157 12.27 -7.94 13.11
CA LEU A 157 13.04 -7.04 12.25
C LEU A 157 14.41 -6.69 12.85
N PRO A 158 15.47 -6.63 12.03
CA PRO A 158 16.72 -5.97 12.39
C PRO A 158 16.51 -4.45 12.52
N GLU A 159 17.59 -3.70 12.79
CA GLU A 159 17.59 -2.25 12.57
C GLU A 159 17.31 -1.94 11.10
N ILE A 160 16.55 -0.86 10.86
CA ILE A 160 16.05 -0.46 9.55
C ILE A 160 16.68 0.88 9.17
N ASP A 161 17.34 0.92 8.02
CA ASP A 161 17.98 2.14 7.53
C ASP A 161 16.94 3.13 7.00
N VAL A 162 15.95 2.63 6.26
CA VAL A 162 14.92 3.46 5.62
C VAL A 162 13.53 2.82 5.77
N LEU A 163 12.57 3.57 6.30
CA LEU A 163 11.14 3.26 6.21
C LEU A 163 10.53 4.08 5.06
N LEU A 164 9.91 3.42 4.10
CA LEU A 164 9.12 4.03 3.04
C LEU A 164 7.64 3.82 3.32
N ILE A 165 6.85 4.88 3.23
CA ILE A 165 5.38 4.81 3.25
C ILE A 165 4.85 5.38 1.94
N THR A 166 4.03 4.65 1.20
CA THR A 166 3.49 5.12 -0.09
C THR A 166 2.34 6.11 0.08
N HIS A 167 1.46 5.87 1.06
CA HIS A 167 0.31 6.72 1.37
C HIS A 167 -0.28 6.38 2.75
N ASP A 168 -1.34 7.09 3.17
CA ASP A 168 -1.85 7.06 4.56
C ASP A 168 -2.96 6.04 4.84
N HIS A 169 -3.34 5.15 3.91
CA HIS A 169 -4.39 4.16 4.17
C HIS A 169 -3.96 3.14 5.23
N TYR A 170 -4.94 2.52 5.89
CA TYR A 170 -4.71 1.66 7.06
C TYR A 170 -3.95 0.35 6.74
N ASP A 171 -4.03 -0.11 5.49
CA ASP A 171 -3.35 -1.28 4.95
C ASP A 171 -1.95 -0.97 4.40
N HIS A 172 -1.50 0.29 4.46
CA HIS A 172 -0.14 0.74 4.12
C HIS A 172 0.57 1.45 5.29
N LEU A 173 -0.19 2.13 6.14
CA LEU A 173 0.29 2.88 7.30
C LEU A 173 -0.41 2.38 8.58
N ASP A 174 0.16 1.33 9.17
CA ASP A 174 -0.37 0.68 10.36
C ASP A 174 0.17 1.30 11.66
N TYR A 175 -0.71 1.93 12.44
CA TYR A 175 -0.34 2.64 13.66
C TYR A 175 0.41 1.77 14.69
N PRO A 176 -0.08 0.58 15.10
CA PRO A 176 0.63 -0.29 16.03
C PRO A 176 2.02 -0.69 15.54
N THR A 177 2.15 -1.05 14.26
CA THR A 177 3.43 -1.45 13.66
C THR A 177 4.41 -0.27 13.64
N VAL A 178 4.02 0.85 13.05
CA VAL A 178 4.90 2.01 12.88
C VAL A 178 5.29 2.65 14.22
N LYS A 179 4.38 2.69 15.20
CA LYS A 179 4.71 3.15 16.54
C LYS A 179 5.79 2.28 17.21
N LYS A 180 5.73 0.96 17.03
CA LYS A 180 6.73 0.04 17.60
C LYS A 180 8.05 0.07 16.83
N LEU A 181 8.04 0.47 15.57
CA LEU A 181 9.24 0.64 14.72
C LEU A 181 10.04 1.90 15.00
N LYS A 182 9.45 2.91 15.64
CA LYS A 182 10.00 4.26 15.78
C LYS A 182 11.49 4.33 16.12
N ASP A 183 11.91 3.54 17.11
CA ASP A 183 13.27 3.57 17.64
C ASP A 183 14.23 2.65 16.86
N LYS A 184 13.70 1.78 15.99
CA LYS A 184 14.46 0.86 15.10
C LYS A 184 14.76 1.43 13.72
N VAL A 185 14.17 2.57 13.38
CA VAL A 185 14.28 3.19 12.06
C VAL A 185 15.22 4.40 12.11
N ALA A 186 16.21 4.42 11.23
CA ALA A 186 17.15 5.53 11.10
C ALA A 186 16.55 6.72 10.32
N LYS A 187 15.95 6.46 9.15
CA LYS A 187 15.32 7.47 8.29
C LYS A 187 13.93 7.03 7.84
N VAL A 188 13.00 7.98 7.74
CA VAL A 188 11.64 7.74 7.25
C VAL A 188 11.39 8.66 6.06
N ILE A 189 10.97 8.10 4.92
CA ILE A 189 10.60 8.86 3.74
C ILE A 189 9.11 8.65 3.49
N VAL A 190 8.36 9.75 3.46
CA VAL A 190 6.90 9.72 3.33
C VAL A 190 6.40 10.85 2.42
N PRO A 191 5.25 10.68 1.76
CA PRO A 191 4.60 11.75 1.03
C PRO A 191 4.29 12.95 1.94
N LEU A 192 4.24 14.13 1.35
CA LEU A 192 3.78 15.35 2.03
C LEU A 192 2.48 15.11 2.81
N GLY A 193 2.44 15.55 4.06
CA GLY A 193 1.27 15.45 4.94
C GLY A 193 1.15 14.14 5.72
N VAL A 194 1.79 13.04 5.26
CA VAL A 194 1.85 11.77 6.01
C VAL A 194 2.70 11.93 7.28
N ASP A 195 3.69 12.84 7.24
CA ASP A 195 4.53 13.21 8.39
C ASP A 195 3.73 13.64 9.61
N ALA A 196 2.56 14.26 9.43
CA ALA A 196 1.68 14.65 10.52
C ALA A 196 1.23 13.46 11.39
N HIS A 197 0.97 12.30 10.78
CA HIS A 197 0.65 11.08 11.53
C HIS A 197 1.85 10.62 12.36
N LEU A 198 3.05 10.59 11.75
CA LEU A 198 4.27 10.13 12.42
C LEU A 198 4.67 11.04 13.58
N LEU A 199 4.59 12.37 13.40
CA LEU A 199 4.83 13.35 14.45
C LEU A 199 3.84 13.17 15.61
N ARG A 200 2.55 12.97 15.31
CA ARG A 200 1.54 12.64 16.35
C ARG A 200 1.87 11.34 17.08
N TRP A 201 2.51 10.38 16.40
CA TRP A 201 2.92 9.10 16.99
C TRP A 201 4.28 9.16 17.68
N GLY A 202 4.91 10.34 17.69
CA GLY A 202 6.09 10.66 18.49
C GLY A 202 7.42 10.39 17.79
N PHE A 203 7.44 10.25 16.47
CA PHE A 203 8.66 10.24 15.67
C PHE A 203 9.39 11.58 15.78
N ASP A 204 10.72 11.50 15.71
CA ASP A 204 11.56 12.69 15.62
C ASP A 204 11.41 13.35 14.24
N GLU A 205 11.21 14.67 14.21
CA GLU A 205 11.08 15.45 12.98
C GLU A 205 12.35 15.30 12.11
N GLU A 206 13.52 15.18 12.73
CA GLU A 206 14.81 15.08 12.03
C GLU A 206 14.99 13.77 11.24
N LYS A 207 14.25 12.72 11.63
CA LYS A 207 14.26 11.43 10.91
C LYS A 207 13.35 11.44 9.68
N ILE A 208 12.41 12.39 9.58
CA ILE A 208 11.35 12.37 8.57
C ILE A 208 11.73 13.25 7.37
N THR A 209 11.84 12.62 6.21
CA THR A 209 11.95 13.29 4.91
C THR A 209 10.60 13.22 4.20
N THR A 210 9.97 14.38 4.01
CA THR A 210 8.73 14.51 3.23
C THR A 210 9.05 14.70 1.76
N VAL A 211 8.35 14.00 0.88
CA VAL A 211 8.55 14.06 -0.58
C VAL A 211 7.27 14.41 -1.33
N ASP A 212 7.41 15.10 -2.45
CA ASP A 212 6.41 15.29 -3.49
C ASP A 212 6.71 14.42 -4.72
N TRP A 213 5.84 14.41 -5.72
CA TRP A 213 6.13 13.77 -7.00
C TRP A 213 7.31 14.42 -7.71
N ASP A 214 8.14 13.56 -8.31
CA ASP A 214 9.37 13.89 -9.01
C ASP A 214 10.55 14.27 -8.09
N ASP A 215 10.40 14.16 -6.76
CA ASP A 215 11.51 14.32 -5.83
C ASP A 215 12.49 13.14 -5.87
N GLU A 216 13.77 13.43 -5.61
CA GLU A 216 14.85 12.47 -5.44
C GLU A 216 15.42 12.58 -4.02
N VAL A 217 15.60 11.45 -3.35
CA VAL A 217 16.30 11.34 -2.07
C VAL A 217 17.52 10.45 -2.25
N THR A 218 18.71 11.04 -2.15
CA THR A 218 19.97 10.27 -2.07
C THR A 218 20.10 9.68 -0.66
N ILE A 219 20.28 8.36 -0.58
CA ILE A 219 20.56 7.66 0.69
C ILE A 219 22.06 7.67 0.96
N ASP A 220 22.85 7.27 -0.04
CA ASP A 220 24.30 7.37 -0.06
C ASP A 220 24.83 7.34 -1.51
N GLU A 221 26.13 7.10 -1.70
CA GLU A 221 26.73 7.06 -3.03
C GLU A 221 26.23 5.91 -3.92
N ASN A 222 25.65 4.85 -3.36
CA ASN A 222 25.21 3.66 -4.08
C ASN A 222 23.70 3.58 -4.26
N LEU A 223 22.92 4.35 -3.49
CA LEU A 223 21.47 4.21 -3.45
C LEU A 223 20.72 5.55 -3.51
N LYS A 224 19.77 5.63 -4.44
CA LYS A 224 18.82 6.73 -4.60
C LYS A 224 17.39 6.24 -4.58
N ILE A 225 16.48 7.08 -4.12
CA ILE A 225 15.04 6.80 -4.09
C ILE A 225 14.31 7.97 -4.74
N TYR A 226 13.53 7.69 -5.78
CA TYR A 226 12.67 8.66 -6.45
C TYR A 226 11.24 8.49 -5.97
N ALA A 227 10.60 9.59 -5.58
CA ALA A 227 9.16 9.64 -5.35
C ALA A 227 8.46 9.99 -6.65
N LEU A 228 7.59 9.09 -7.13
CA LEU A 228 6.95 9.20 -8.42
C LEU A 228 5.44 9.29 -8.25
N GLU A 229 4.78 9.91 -9.21
CA GLU A 229 3.32 10.00 -9.24
C GLU A 229 2.67 8.63 -9.09
N THR A 230 1.56 8.56 -8.34
CA THR A 230 0.59 7.48 -8.51
C THR A 230 -0.83 8.02 -8.63
N ARG A 231 -1.72 7.26 -9.27
CA ARG A 231 -3.11 7.65 -9.50
C ARG A 231 -3.99 7.03 -8.42
N HIS A 232 -4.09 7.71 -7.27
CA HIS A 232 -4.79 7.19 -6.09
C HIS A 232 -5.46 8.32 -5.29
N PHE A 233 -5.71 8.09 -4.00
CA PHE A 233 -6.22 9.08 -3.06
C PHE A 233 -5.66 8.80 -1.65
N SER A 234 -5.97 9.68 -0.70
CA SER A 234 -5.60 9.49 0.71
C SER A 234 -6.74 9.84 1.67
N GLY A 235 -6.61 9.38 2.90
CA GLY A 235 -7.44 9.78 4.03
C GLY A 235 -7.72 8.67 5.04
N ARG A 236 -7.67 9.04 6.32
CA ARG A 236 -7.98 8.16 7.46
C ARG A 236 -9.29 8.49 8.17
N GLU A 237 -9.88 9.64 7.88
CA GLU A 237 -11.15 10.13 8.46
C GLU A 237 -12.26 10.24 7.41
N PHE A 238 -13.52 10.36 7.87
CA PHE A 238 -14.68 10.53 6.97
C PHE A 238 -14.72 11.90 6.28
N SER A 239 -14.09 12.91 6.89
CA SER A 239 -13.99 14.28 6.37
C SER A 239 -12.52 14.62 6.06
N ASN A 240 -12.29 15.47 5.07
CA ASN A 240 -10.95 15.92 4.66
C ASN A 240 -10.10 14.79 4.05
N ARG A 241 -10.54 14.29 2.90
CA ARG A 241 -9.71 13.42 2.05
C ARG A 241 -8.58 14.22 1.42
N ASN A 242 -7.58 13.51 0.90
CA ASN A 242 -6.52 14.10 0.07
C ASN A 242 -5.73 15.22 0.77
N GLN A 243 -5.61 15.17 2.10
CA GLN A 243 -4.82 16.13 2.88
C GLN A 243 -3.34 15.75 2.95
N SER A 244 -3.02 14.48 2.67
CA SER A 244 -1.67 13.98 2.43
C SER A 244 -1.54 13.46 1.01
N LEU A 245 -0.33 13.46 0.48
CA LEU A 245 -0.02 12.95 -0.85
C LEU A 245 0.07 11.41 -0.83
N TRP A 246 0.05 10.80 -2.01
CA TRP A 246 0.31 9.40 -2.29
C TRP A 246 1.40 9.29 -3.36
N VAL A 247 2.31 8.32 -3.26
CA VAL A 247 3.42 8.17 -4.22
C VAL A 247 3.68 6.71 -4.56
N SER A 248 4.30 6.50 -5.71
CA SER A 248 5.08 5.31 -6.03
C SER A 248 6.57 5.59 -5.78
N TYR A 249 7.40 4.57 -5.65
CA TYR A 249 8.84 4.73 -5.46
C TYR A 249 9.64 4.03 -6.55
N LEU A 250 10.76 4.60 -6.98
CA LEU A 250 11.81 3.89 -7.71
C LEU A 250 13.08 3.90 -6.88
N ILE A 251 13.58 2.72 -6.53
CA ILE A 251 14.87 2.56 -5.86
C ILE A 251 15.90 2.28 -6.95
N GLU A 252 16.91 3.14 -7.05
CA GLU A 252 18.01 3.04 -8.02
C GLU A 252 19.32 2.75 -7.27
N GLU A 253 19.91 1.60 -7.57
CA GLU A 253 21.17 1.13 -7.02
C GLU A 253 22.28 1.19 -8.07
N LYS A 254 23.49 1.58 -7.65
CA LYS A 254 24.70 1.33 -8.43
C LYS A 254 25.13 -0.12 -8.28
N TYR A 255 24.96 -0.90 -9.34
CA TYR A 255 25.30 -2.32 -9.35
C TYR A 255 26.24 -2.64 -10.52
N ASN A 256 27.42 -3.19 -10.20
CA ASN A 256 28.53 -3.40 -11.15
C ASN A 256 28.90 -2.11 -11.91
N ALA A 257 28.83 -2.12 -13.24
CA ALA A 257 29.13 -0.97 -14.11
C ALA A 257 27.87 -0.20 -14.54
N GLY A 258 26.71 -0.49 -13.95
CA GLY A 258 25.42 0.04 -14.35
C GLY A 258 24.52 0.41 -13.18
N LEU A 259 23.22 0.48 -13.46
CA LEU A 259 22.19 0.82 -12.50
C LEU A 259 21.18 -0.33 -12.45
N TYR A 260 20.78 -0.73 -11.25
CA TYR A 260 19.66 -1.62 -11.02
C TYR A 260 18.48 -0.80 -10.50
N ARG A 261 17.30 -1.00 -11.07
CA ARG A 261 16.11 -0.19 -10.77
C ARG A 261 14.92 -1.05 -10.36
N LEU A 262 14.49 -0.86 -9.12
CA LEU A 262 13.34 -1.50 -8.50
C LEU A 262 12.20 -0.49 -8.39
N PHE A 263 11.11 -0.71 -9.14
CA PHE A 263 9.91 0.10 -9.07
C PHE A 263 8.90 -0.50 -8.08
N LEU A 264 8.35 0.34 -7.20
CA LEU A 264 7.30 0.02 -6.23
C LEU A 264 6.08 0.88 -6.55
N SER A 265 4.99 0.29 -7.02
CA SER A 265 3.85 1.09 -7.51
C SER A 265 3.10 1.86 -6.44
N GLY A 266 3.16 1.41 -5.18
CA GLY A 266 2.11 1.70 -4.20
C GLY A 266 0.76 1.23 -4.75
N ASP A 267 -0.31 1.94 -4.40
CA ASP A 267 -1.62 1.74 -5.01
C ASP A 267 -1.85 2.75 -6.14
N GLY A 268 -2.57 2.35 -7.16
CA GLY A 268 -3.05 3.23 -8.19
C GLY A 268 -3.64 2.49 -9.40
N GLY A 269 -4.51 3.18 -10.11
CA GLY A 269 -5.04 2.72 -11.39
C GLY A 269 -4.16 3.10 -12.57
N TYR A 270 -4.48 2.54 -13.74
CA TYR A 270 -3.79 2.82 -14.99
C TYR A 270 -3.70 4.32 -15.26
N SER A 271 -2.51 4.73 -15.69
CA SER A 271 -2.20 6.10 -16.09
C SER A 271 -1.22 6.09 -17.26
N SER A 272 -1.32 7.11 -18.09
CA SER A 272 -0.36 7.38 -19.17
C SER A 272 1.08 7.62 -18.67
N ARG A 273 1.28 7.85 -17.37
CA ARG A 273 2.60 8.07 -16.74
C ARG A 273 3.61 6.97 -17.07
N PHE A 274 3.15 5.72 -17.14
CA PHE A 274 4.02 4.55 -17.33
C PHE A 274 4.79 4.61 -18.66
N LYS A 275 4.20 5.20 -19.70
CA LYS A 275 4.84 5.37 -21.02
C LYS A 275 6.07 6.27 -21.00
N GLY A 276 6.16 7.18 -20.02
CA GLY A 276 7.31 8.06 -19.84
C GLY A 276 8.49 7.41 -19.11
N PHE A 277 8.31 6.23 -18.52
CA PHE A 277 9.31 5.64 -17.63
C PHE A 277 10.58 5.24 -18.39
N LYS A 278 10.47 4.70 -19.60
CA LYS A 278 11.64 4.39 -20.43
C LYS A 278 12.45 5.63 -20.79
N GLU A 279 11.78 6.74 -21.10
CA GLU A 279 12.49 7.98 -21.42
C GLU A 279 13.27 8.49 -20.20
N LYS A 280 12.62 8.50 -19.03
CA LYS A 280 13.14 9.02 -17.76
C LYS A 280 14.23 8.14 -17.17
N PHE A 281 14.05 6.82 -17.16
CA PHE A 281 14.90 5.87 -16.43
C PHE A 281 15.68 4.91 -17.33
N LYS A 282 15.44 4.87 -18.64
CA LYS A 282 16.08 3.96 -19.62
C LYS A 282 15.73 2.47 -19.46
N ASN A 283 15.81 1.92 -18.26
CA ASN A 283 15.30 0.59 -17.92
C ASN A 283 14.62 0.62 -16.54
N ILE A 284 13.86 -0.43 -16.24
CA ILE A 284 13.46 -0.83 -14.89
C ILE A 284 13.65 -2.35 -14.84
N ASP A 285 14.41 -2.84 -13.87
CA ASP A 285 14.83 -4.25 -13.81
C ASP A 285 13.78 -5.14 -13.14
N LEU A 286 13.04 -4.59 -12.17
CA LEU A 286 11.95 -5.26 -11.47
C LEU A 286 10.84 -4.26 -11.14
N ALA A 287 9.61 -4.58 -11.54
CA ALA A 287 8.41 -3.87 -11.12
C ALA A 287 7.66 -4.68 -10.05
N VAL A 288 7.54 -4.11 -8.86
CA VAL A 288 6.69 -4.61 -7.77
C VAL A 288 5.41 -3.80 -7.80
N MET A 289 4.33 -4.42 -8.24
CA MET A 289 3.10 -3.71 -8.60
C MET A 289 1.90 -4.21 -7.82
N GLU A 290 1.00 -3.29 -7.46
CA GLU A 290 -0.30 -3.67 -6.95
C GLU A 290 -1.01 -4.59 -7.94
N ALA A 291 -1.61 -5.65 -7.40
CA ALA A 291 -2.21 -6.73 -8.15
C ALA A 291 -3.29 -7.38 -7.31
N GLY A 292 -4.27 -6.59 -6.91
CA GLY A 292 -5.34 -6.99 -6.01
C GLY A 292 -6.17 -5.79 -5.60
N GLN A 293 -7.25 -6.06 -4.88
CA GLN A 293 -8.23 -5.07 -4.43
C GLN A 293 -8.90 -4.25 -5.54
N TYR A 294 -8.76 -4.67 -6.80
CA TYR A 294 -9.40 -4.03 -7.95
C TYR A 294 -10.90 -4.33 -8.01
N ASN A 295 -11.63 -3.44 -8.67
CA ASN A 295 -13.01 -3.65 -9.11
C ASN A 295 -13.31 -2.67 -10.24
N GLU A 296 -14.25 -3.01 -11.12
CA GLU A 296 -14.70 -2.10 -12.18
C GLU A 296 -15.21 -0.76 -11.63
N GLU A 297 -15.77 -0.73 -10.41
CA GLU A 297 -16.32 0.47 -9.76
C GLU A 297 -15.25 1.48 -9.27
N TRP A 298 -13.97 1.12 -9.26
CA TRP A 298 -12.87 2.00 -8.85
C TRP A 298 -11.58 1.73 -9.63
N SER A 299 -11.68 1.28 -10.88
CA SER A 299 -10.54 0.91 -11.71
C SER A 299 -9.54 2.03 -11.99
N LEU A 300 -9.92 3.30 -11.79
CA LEU A 300 -9.01 4.44 -11.94
C LEU A 300 -8.03 4.60 -10.76
N ILE A 301 -8.26 3.90 -9.65
CA ILE A 301 -7.41 3.97 -8.45
C ILE A 301 -6.87 2.60 -8.00
N HIS A 302 -7.33 1.50 -8.60
CA HIS A 302 -6.72 0.18 -8.50
C HIS A 302 -6.79 -0.50 -9.86
N SER A 303 -5.64 -0.85 -10.43
CA SER A 303 -5.58 -1.40 -11.79
C SER A 303 -6.23 -2.78 -11.88
N LEU A 304 -7.01 -2.97 -12.94
CA LEU A 304 -7.50 -4.30 -13.29
C LEU A 304 -6.32 -5.18 -13.74
N PRO A 305 -6.40 -6.51 -13.65
CA PRO A 305 -5.31 -7.41 -14.05
C PRO A 305 -4.81 -7.18 -15.48
N GLU A 306 -5.69 -6.86 -16.42
CA GLU A 306 -5.34 -6.52 -17.81
C GLU A 306 -4.59 -5.18 -17.92
N ASP A 307 -4.92 -4.22 -17.06
CA ASP A 307 -4.26 -2.92 -17.02
C ASP A 307 -2.83 -3.10 -16.49
N ILE A 308 -2.60 -3.91 -15.46
CA ILE A 308 -1.25 -4.18 -14.92
C ILE A 308 -0.30 -4.69 -16.03
N ILE A 309 -0.77 -5.60 -16.89
CA ILE A 309 0.04 -6.09 -18.01
C ILE A 309 0.38 -4.97 -18.98
N LYS A 310 -0.58 -4.08 -19.25
CA LYS A 310 -0.37 -2.91 -20.10
C LYS A 310 0.60 -1.92 -19.46
N GLU A 311 0.57 -1.72 -18.14
CA GLU A 311 1.51 -0.86 -17.42
C GLU A 311 2.93 -1.41 -17.50
N VAL A 312 3.11 -2.72 -17.28
CA VAL A 312 4.40 -3.41 -17.41
C VAL A 312 4.95 -3.28 -18.83
N GLN A 313 4.09 -3.43 -19.84
CA GLN A 313 4.46 -3.24 -21.24
C GLN A 313 4.81 -1.77 -21.56
N ASP A 314 4.02 -0.81 -21.07
CA ASP A 314 4.28 0.63 -21.25
C ASP A 314 5.60 1.07 -20.58
N MET A 315 5.99 0.41 -19.48
CA MET A 315 7.29 0.61 -18.82
C MET A 315 8.44 -0.19 -19.47
N GLU A 316 8.14 -1.13 -20.38
CA GLU A 316 9.07 -2.10 -20.96
C GLU A 316 9.81 -2.97 -19.92
N VAL A 317 9.12 -3.36 -18.86
CA VAL A 317 9.67 -4.22 -17.79
C VAL A 317 9.46 -5.69 -18.12
N THR A 318 10.45 -6.53 -17.82
CA THR A 318 10.39 -7.98 -18.07
C THR A 318 10.26 -8.82 -16.81
N LYS A 319 10.33 -8.23 -15.61
CA LYS A 319 10.10 -8.94 -14.33
C LYS A 319 9.01 -8.23 -13.53
N LEU A 320 7.92 -8.95 -13.25
CA LEU A 320 6.77 -8.46 -12.50
C LEU A 320 6.63 -9.25 -11.20
N PHE A 321 6.60 -8.56 -10.07
CA PHE A 321 6.26 -9.11 -8.77
C PHE A 321 4.91 -8.52 -8.28
N PRO A 322 3.79 -9.26 -8.36
CA PRO A 322 2.49 -8.78 -7.90
C PRO A 322 2.36 -8.76 -6.37
N ILE A 323 1.95 -7.60 -5.84
CA ILE A 323 1.66 -7.35 -4.41
C ILE A 323 0.20 -6.88 -4.23
N HIS A 324 -0.15 -6.34 -3.05
CA HIS A 324 -1.52 -5.87 -2.73
C HIS A 324 -2.59 -6.99 -2.71
N ASN A 325 -2.14 -8.26 -2.66
CA ASN A 325 -2.97 -9.46 -2.61
C ASN A 325 -2.56 -10.38 -1.44
N SER A 326 -3.27 -11.51 -1.31
CA SER A 326 -2.89 -12.64 -0.45
C SER A 326 -2.80 -12.36 1.06
N LYS A 327 -3.39 -11.28 1.56
CA LYS A 327 -3.39 -10.98 3.01
C LYS A 327 -4.71 -10.44 3.53
N PHE A 328 -5.29 -9.45 2.85
CA PHE A 328 -6.56 -8.83 3.26
C PHE A 328 -7.60 -8.95 2.15
N LYS A 329 -8.86 -9.01 2.56
CA LYS A 329 -10.02 -8.86 1.68
C LYS A 329 -10.52 -7.43 1.76
N LEU A 330 -10.13 -6.60 0.80
CA LEU A 330 -10.56 -5.20 0.64
C LEU A 330 -11.39 -4.99 -0.64
N SER A 331 -11.56 -6.03 -1.46
CA SER A 331 -12.43 -6.06 -2.63
C SER A 331 -13.20 -7.39 -2.74
N LYS A 332 -14.01 -7.51 -3.81
CA LYS A 332 -14.91 -8.62 -4.11
C LYS A 332 -14.29 -9.73 -4.98
N HIS A 333 -13.07 -9.56 -5.52
CA HIS A 333 -12.40 -10.62 -6.29
C HIS A 333 -12.04 -11.81 -5.38
N LEU A 334 -11.90 -13.00 -5.95
CA LEU A 334 -11.49 -14.19 -5.19
C LEU A 334 -10.04 -14.05 -4.74
N TRP A 335 -9.67 -14.67 -3.62
CA TRP A 335 -8.34 -14.45 -3.00
C TRP A 335 -7.18 -14.86 -3.92
N TYR A 336 -7.37 -15.88 -4.76
CA TYR A 336 -6.38 -16.41 -5.71
C TYR A 336 -6.48 -15.79 -7.12
N GLU A 337 -7.59 -15.10 -7.42
CA GLU A 337 -7.87 -14.61 -8.77
C GLU A 337 -6.79 -13.69 -9.35
N PRO A 338 -6.19 -12.75 -8.58
CA PRO A 338 -5.17 -11.87 -9.14
C PRO A 338 -3.93 -12.64 -9.64
N LEU A 339 -3.47 -13.64 -8.89
CA LEU A 339 -2.32 -14.46 -9.27
C LEU A 339 -2.66 -15.38 -10.45
N GLU A 340 -3.86 -15.97 -10.48
CA GLU A 340 -4.32 -16.82 -11.58
C GLU A 340 -4.46 -16.04 -12.90
N LYS A 341 -5.01 -14.83 -12.85
CA LYS A 341 -5.13 -13.96 -14.04
C LYS A 341 -3.77 -13.51 -14.55
N LEU A 342 -2.90 -13.01 -13.68
CA LEU A 342 -1.57 -12.54 -14.10
C LEU A 342 -0.71 -13.68 -14.65
N ASP A 343 -0.78 -14.87 -14.06
CA ASP A 343 -0.11 -16.06 -14.60
C ASP A 343 -0.62 -16.39 -16.01
N SER A 344 -1.94 -16.40 -16.20
CA SER A 344 -2.53 -16.62 -17.53
C SER A 344 -2.14 -15.54 -18.53
N PHE A 345 -2.09 -14.27 -18.13
CA PHE A 345 -1.79 -13.16 -19.03
C PHE A 345 -0.31 -13.06 -19.40
N THR A 346 0.58 -13.52 -18.51
CA THR A 346 2.04 -13.49 -18.75
C THR A 346 2.55 -14.73 -19.50
N ALA A 347 1.80 -15.84 -19.52
CA ALA A 347 2.20 -17.14 -20.10
C ALA A 347 2.74 -17.09 -21.55
N ASN A 348 2.25 -16.16 -22.38
CA ASN A 348 2.68 -16.00 -23.78
C ASN A 348 3.43 -14.69 -24.04
N THR A 349 4.02 -14.11 -23.00
CA THR A 349 4.78 -12.85 -23.06
C THR A 349 6.25 -13.09 -22.66
N ASN A 350 7.07 -12.05 -22.77
CA ASN A 350 8.43 -12.05 -22.23
C ASN A 350 8.49 -11.61 -20.75
N ILE A 351 7.34 -11.44 -20.08
CA ILE A 351 7.26 -11.00 -18.70
C ILE A 351 7.40 -12.23 -17.79
N GLN A 352 8.48 -12.27 -17.01
CA GLN A 352 8.68 -13.22 -15.93
C GLN A 352 7.87 -12.80 -14.71
N LEU A 353 6.86 -13.59 -14.35
CA LEU A 353 6.07 -13.41 -13.14
C LEU A 353 6.82 -14.01 -11.93
N LEU A 354 7.17 -13.19 -10.94
CA LEU A 354 7.83 -13.58 -9.71
C LEU A 354 6.80 -13.74 -8.59
N THR A 355 6.67 -14.94 -8.04
CA THR A 355 5.58 -15.28 -7.10
C THR A 355 6.08 -15.95 -5.82
N PRO A 356 7.00 -15.31 -5.06
CA PRO A 356 7.42 -15.84 -3.77
C PRO A 356 6.21 -16.06 -2.85
N MET A 357 6.27 -17.10 -2.03
CA MET A 357 5.37 -17.17 -0.87
C MET A 357 5.68 -16.05 0.12
N ILE A 358 4.74 -15.72 1.00
CA ILE A 358 5.00 -14.80 2.11
C ILE A 358 6.23 -15.30 2.89
N GLY A 359 7.23 -14.44 2.98
CA GLY A 359 8.48 -14.66 3.68
C GLY A 359 9.53 -15.50 2.95
N GLU A 360 9.25 -15.96 1.72
CA GLU A 360 10.25 -16.55 0.82
C GLU A 360 11.16 -15.45 0.25
N LYS A 361 12.46 -15.75 0.08
CA LYS A 361 13.44 -14.77 -0.42
C LYS A 361 13.34 -14.66 -1.95
N LEU A 362 13.32 -13.43 -2.44
CA LEU A 362 13.48 -13.09 -3.86
C LEU A 362 14.79 -12.33 -4.02
N PHE A 363 15.76 -12.90 -4.73
CA PHE A 363 17.06 -12.26 -4.96
C PHE A 363 16.99 -11.25 -6.11
N LEU A 364 17.57 -10.06 -5.95
CA LEU A 364 17.50 -8.99 -6.96
C LEU A 364 18.42 -9.25 -8.17
N HIS A 365 19.61 -9.80 -7.92
CA HIS A 365 20.66 -9.99 -8.93
C HIS A 365 20.97 -11.45 -9.27
N LYS A 366 20.08 -12.37 -8.88
CA LYS A 366 20.19 -13.80 -9.17
C LYS A 366 18.91 -14.28 -9.86
N GLU A 367 19.00 -15.41 -10.54
CA GLU A 367 17.81 -16.08 -11.05
C GLU A 367 16.93 -16.57 -9.90
N ASN A 368 15.62 -16.43 -10.06
CA ASN A 368 14.62 -16.88 -9.09
C ASN A 368 13.71 -17.92 -9.74
N SER A 369 13.25 -18.87 -8.93
CA SER A 369 12.25 -19.85 -9.33
C SER A 369 11.27 -20.02 -8.18
N PHE A 370 9.99 -19.80 -8.45
CA PHE A 370 8.92 -19.88 -7.47
C PHE A 370 7.87 -20.89 -7.90
N LYS A 371 7.23 -21.52 -6.91
CA LYS A 371 6.07 -22.37 -7.16
C LYS A 371 4.83 -21.51 -7.32
N LYS A 372 3.89 -21.96 -8.15
CA LYS A 372 2.53 -21.42 -8.18
C LYS A 372 1.73 -21.89 -6.99
N TRP A 373 2.09 -21.39 -5.82
CA TRP A 373 1.64 -21.90 -4.52
C TRP A 373 0.13 -21.79 -4.30
N TRP A 374 -0.59 -21.01 -5.10
CA TRP A 374 -2.05 -20.85 -5.04
C TRP A 374 -2.84 -21.92 -5.82
N GLU A 375 -2.23 -22.62 -6.79
CA GLU A 375 -2.99 -23.51 -7.72
C GLU A 375 -3.60 -24.74 -7.03
N ASN A 376 -2.92 -25.29 -6.01
CA ASN A 376 -3.31 -26.56 -5.37
C ASN A 376 -3.93 -26.38 -3.98
N LEU A 377 -4.39 -25.17 -3.66
CA LEU A 377 -5.03 -24.85 -2.40
C LEU A 377 -6.55 -25.01 -2.50
N GLU A 378 -7.20 -25.34 -1.38
CA GLU A 378 -8.65 -25.37 -1.32
C GLU A 378 -9.22 -23.95 -1.51
N LYS A 379 -10.08 -23.79 -2.53
CA LYS A 379 -10.63 -22.51 -2.99
C LYS A 379 -11.87 -22.06 -2.21
#